data_AF-A0A0P1ACY1-F1
#
_entry.id   AF-A0A0P1ACY1-F1
#
_cell.length_a   1.000
_cell.length_b   1.000
_cell.length_c   1.000
_cell.angle_alpha   90.00
_cell.angle_beta   90.00
_cell.angle_gamma   90.00
#
_symmetry.space_group_name_H-M   'P 1'
#
loop_
_entity.id
_entity.type
_entity.pdbx_description
1 polymer ?
#
loop_
_entity_poly.entity_id
_entity_poly.type
_entity_poly.pdbx_seq_one_letter_code
_entity_poly.pdbx_strand_id
1 'polypeptide(L)'
;MILRMFIVAFGFLFIACLSVTLGSSEDRACNCIEDPPQKNIQPLVFCNWYNAKSCCLSAHDADINGKFLGLIEAGPACKKYQNKAKRFLSFVFCYACDPEEPTHFTTPLDTQFFTSSMKTVKICASVALKIKPKFFSDCGLLLPENRESICSSNSPIVPHKVWTGCEDQQHICQDHTTSTWYCSNSVCGAAHTPIGFNDVPCNTSRHTCDGVLMFLNDNRAAKPPNYEEYAVEIVDEQLCKKELGEEEGSMRCKCFLHACDSICSSRLIRKRSKWILLPDF
;
A
#
# COMPACT_ATOMS: atom_id res chain seq x y z
N MET A 1 -20.55 80.32 -34.97
CA MET A 1 -20.53 79.19 -35.93
C MET A 1 -20.03 77.96 -35.18
N ILE A 2 -20.80 76.88 -35.27
CA ILE A 2 -20.81 75.70 -34.39
C ILE A 2 -19.70 74.72 -34.77
N LEU A 3 -18.92 74.22 -33.81
CA LEU A 3 -18.08 73.01 -33.95
C LEU A 3 -17.75 72.46 -32.54
N ARG A 4 -18.52 71.52 -31.98
CA ARG A 4 -18.40 70.05 -32.03
C ARG A 4 -17.13 69.45 -31.40
N MET A 5 -17.36 68.67 -30.33
CA MET A 5 -16.78 67.34 -29.95
C MET A 5 -15.24 67.25 -29.81
N PHE A 6 -14.66 66.66 -28.77
CA PHE A 6 -14.82 65.25 -28.37
C PHE A 6 -14.44 65.03 -26.90
N ILE A 7 -15.29 64.28 -26.22
CA ILE A 7 -15.03 63.59 -24.95
C ILE A 7 -14.17 62.36 -25.30
N VAL A 8 -12.99 62.24 -24.70
CA VAL A 8 -12.23 60.98 -24.68
C VAL A 8 -12.12 60.54 -23.23
N ALA A 9 -13.09 59.75 -22.79
CA ALA A 9 -13.04 59.03 -21.53
C ALA A 9 -12.12 57.81 -21.73
N PHE A 10 -10.90 57.91 -21.20
CA PHE A 10 -9.95 56.80 -21.16
C PHE A 10 -10.38 55.84 -20.03
N GLY A 11 -11.21 54.85 -20.37
CA GLY A 11 -11.56 53.75 -19.49
C GLY A 11 -10.39 52.78 -19.37
N PHE A 12 -9.65 52.83 -18.26
CA PHE A 12 -8.69 51.80 -17.87
C PHE A 12 -9.46 50.56 -17.38
N LEU A 13 -9.63 49.59 -18.27
CA LEU A 13 -10.10 48.25 -17.93
C LEU A 13 -8.91 47.44 -17.38
N PHE A 14 -8.73 47.45 -16.06
CA PHE A 14 -7.82 46.52 -15.37
C PHE A 14 -8.42 45.11 -15.42
N ILE A 15 -8.00 44.32 -16.41
CA ILE A 15 -8.23 42.87 -16.43
C ILE A 15 -7.26 42.26 -15.42
N ALA A 16 -7.75 41.96 -14.21
CA ALA A 16 -7.03 41.13 -13.26
C ALA A 16 -6.97 39.70 -13.82
N CYS A 17 -5.83 39.32 -14.41
CA CYS A 17 -5.49 37.93 -14.66
C CYS A 17 -5.41 37.23 -13.30
N LEU A 18 -6.49 36.55 -12.91
CA LEU A 18 -6.44 35.50 -11.91
C LEU A 18 -5.57 34.39 -12.50
N SER A 19 -4.29 34.36 -12.13
CA SER A 19 -3.43 33.21 -12.33
C SER A 19 -4.01 32.07 -11.50
N VAL A 20 -4.80 31.20 -12.14
CA VAL A 20 -5.12 29.89 -11.59
C VAL A 20 -3.81 29.13 -11.58
N THR A 21 -3.11 29.15 -10.46
CA THR A 21 -2.06 28.18 -10.19
C THR A 21 -2.77 26.84 -10.06
N LEU A 22 -2.88 26.09 -11.16
CA LEU A 22 -3.04 24.65 -11.07
C LEU A 22 -1.85 24.18 -10.24
N GLY A 23 -2.10 23.79 -9.00
CA GLY A 23 -1.11 23.09 -8.19
C GLY A 23 -0.72 21.84 -8.96
N SER A 24 0.43 21.86 -9.62
CA SER A 24 1.10 20.63 -9.98
C SER A 24 1.29 19.90 -8.67
N SER A 25 0.73 18.69 -8.56
CA SER A 25 1.24 17.67 -7.64
C SER A 25 2.75 17.80 -7.65
N GLU A 26 3.35 18.32 -6.59
CA GLU A 26 4.80 18.31 -6.44
C GLU A 26 5.19 16.84 -6.60
N ASP A 27 5.89 16.54 -7.68
CA ASP A 27 6.37 15.20 -7.98
C ASP A 27 7.45 14.88 -6.93
N ARG A 28 7.00 14.44 -5.75
CA ARG A 28 7.86 14.04 -4.64
C ARG A 28 8.71 12.85 -5.11
N ALA A 29 9.96 12.82 -4.64
CA ALA A 29 10.87 11.74 -4.95
C ALA A 29 10.34 10.41 -4.37
N CYS A 30 10.38 9.37 -5.19
CA CYS A 30 10.08 8.00 -4.79
C CYS A 30 11.18 7.47 -3.88
N ASN A 31 10.84 6.66 -2.87
CA ASN A 31 11.87 6.11 -1.99
C ASN A 31 12.77 5.09 -2.69
N CYS A 32 12.22 4.32 -3.64
CA CYS A 32 12.95 3.20 -4.26
C CYS A 32 14.00 3.63 -5.31
N ILE A 33 13.79 4.75 -5.98
CA ILE A 33 14.69 5.26 -7.05
C ILE A 33 15.29 6.63 -6.72
N GLU A 34 14.91 7.24 -5.59
CA GLU A 34 15.31 8.58 -5.15
C GLU A 34 14.98 9.72 -6.13
N ASP A 35 14.24 9.41 -7.19
CA ASP A 35 13.80 10.31 -8.25
C ASP A 35 12.27 10.43 -8.28
N PRO A 36 11.73 11.50 -8.88
CA PRO A 36 10.32 11.57 -9.24
C PRO A 36 9.83 10.35 -10.03
N PRO A 37 8.55 9.96 -9.90
CA PRO A 37 8.01 8.87 -10.68
C PRO A 37 8.12 9.17 -12.18
N GLN A 38 8.67 8.24 -12.95
CA GLN A 38 8.99 8.45 -14.35
C GLN A 38 8.54 7.27 -15.21
N LYS A 39 8.43 7.50 -16.51
CA LYS A 39 8.15 6.44 -17.47
C LYS A 39 9.42 5.64 -17.72
N ASN A 40 9.37 4.34 -17.49
CA ASN A 40 10.50 3.47 -17.78
C ASN A 40 10.80 3.39 -19.29
N ILE A 41 12.10 3.33 -19.63
CA ILE A 41 12.56 3.08 -21.00
C ILE A 41 12.19 1.65 -21.41
N GLN A 42 12.44 0.68 -20.53
CA GLN A 42 12.02 -0.71 -20.72
C GLN A 42 10.70 -0.93 -19.95
N PRO A 43 9.66 -1.47 -20.59
CA PRO A 43 8.37 -1.63 -19.93
C PRO A 43 8.47 -2.59 -18.74
N LEU A 44 7.73 -2.30 -17.68
CA LEU A 44 7.44 -3.20 -16.57
C LEU A 44 6.57 -4.34 -17.10
N VAL A 45 6.93 -5.57 -16.76
CA VAL A 45 6.25 -6.80 -17.21
C VAL A 45 5.27 -7.27 -16.14
N PHE A 46 5.68 -7.31 -14.88
CA PHE A 46 4.86 -7.81 -13.78
C PHE A 46 3.97 -6.69 -13.22
N CYS A 47 4.56 -5.58 -12.79
CA CYS A 47 3.91 -4.36 -12.32
C CYS A 47 3.44 -3.45 -13.48
N ASN A 48 2.99 -4.05 -14.59
CA ASN A 48 2.75 -3.39 -15.87
C ASN A 48 1.65 -2.30 -15.85
N TRP A 49 0.84 -2.24 -14.80
CA TRP A 49 -0.18 -1.20 -14.61
C TRP A 49 0.45 0.19 -14.40
N TYR A 50 1.72 0.24 -13.99
CA TYR A 50 2.49 1.47 -13.78
C TYR A 50 3.39 1.84 -14.97
N ASN A 51 3.18 1.24 -16.15
CA ASN A 51 4.00 1.52 -17.35
C ASN A 51 3.96 2.98 -17.85
N ALA A 52 2.92 3.74 -17.49
CA ALA A 52 2.82 5.15 -17.88
C ALA A 52 3.72 6.05 -17.01
N LYS A 53 3.81 5.76 -15.72
CA LYS A 53 4.57 6.49 -14.71
C LYS A 53 4.74 5.56 -13.50
N SER A 54 5.96 5.41 -12.99
CA SER A 54 6.25 4.48 -11.89
C SER A 54 7.40 4.94 -11.01
N CYS A 55 7.40 4.48 -9.77
CA CYS A 55 8.47 4.69 -8.78
C CYS A 55 9.55 3.59 -8.77
N CYS A 56 9.52 2.65 -9.71
CA CYS A 56 10.47 1.55 -9.80
C CYS A 56 11.09 1.43 -11.20
N LEU A 57 12.25 0.78 -11.27
CA LEU A 57 12.91 0.41 -12.51
C LEU A 57 12.49 -0.99 -12.95
N SER A 58 12.68 -1.32 -14.23
CA SER A 58 12.41 -2.68 -14.76
C SER A 58 13.22 -3.78 -14.05
N ALA A 59 14.40 -3.43 -13.51
CA ALA A 59 15.19 -4.35 -12.69
C ALA A 59 14.49 -4.68 -11.36
N HIS A 60 13.87 -3.69 -10.71
CA HIS A 60 13.07 -3.91 -9.49
C HIS A 60 11.83 -4.74 -9.81
N ASP A 61 11.16 -4.50 -10.94
CA ASP A 61 10.01 -5.30 -11.39
C ASP A 61 10.34 -6.79 -11.56
N ALA A 62 11.50 -7.09 -12.15
CA ALA A 62 11.96 -8.47 -12.30
C ALA A 62 12.23 -9.13 -10.94
N ASP A 63 12.86 -8.42 -10.00
CA ASP A 63 13.10 -8.90 -8.63
C ASP A 63 11.78 -9.12 -7.86
N ILE A 64 10.88 -8.15 -7.90
CA ILE A 64 9.54 -8.22 -7.30
C ILE A 64 8.79 -9.44 -7.83
N ASN A 65 8.80 -9.68 -9.14
CA ASN A 65 8.17 -10.84 -9.75
C ASN A 65 8.80 -12.16 -9.26
N GLY A 66 10.14 -12.23 -9.22
CA GLY A 66 10.86 -13.39 -8.70
C GLY A 66 10.46 -13.73 -7.27
N LYS A 67 10.44 -12.74 -6.37
CA LYS A 67 10.03 -12.89 -4.97
C LYS A 67 8.55 -13.24 -4.83
N PHE A 68 7.68 -12.63 -5.63
CA PHE A 68 6.26 -12.97 -5.65
C PHE A 68 6.03 -14.43 -6.03
N LEU A 69 6.63 -14.88 -7.14
CA LEU A 69 6.54 -16.26 -7.60
C LEU A 69 7.14 -17.23 -6.57
N GLY A 70 8.27 -16.87 -5.97
CA GLY A 70 8.89 -17.63 -4.88
C GLY A 70 7.93 -17.90 -3.71
N LEU A 71 7.07 -16.94 -3.37
CA LEU A 71 6.08 -17.08 -2.31
C LEU A 71 4.84 -17.89 -2.73
N ILE A 72 4.30 -17.64 -3.94
CA ILE A 72 2.99 -18.20 -4.35
C ILE A 72 3.07 -19.57 -5.05
N GLU A 73 4.25 -20.05 -5.44
CA GLU A 73 4.43 -21.32 -6.14
C GLU A 73 4.58 -22.53 -5.20
N ALA A 74 3.69 -22.65 -4.21
CA ALA A 74 3.56 -23.84 -3.34
C ALA A 74 3.00 -25.05 -4.12
N GLY A 75 3.82 -25.60 -5.01
CA GLY A 75 3.49 -26.74 -5.84
C GLY A 75 2.54 -26.46 -7.02
N PRO A 76 2.29 -27.48 -7.87
CA PRO A 76 1.57 -27.31 -9.14
C PRO A 76 0.10 -26.90 -8.99
N ALA A 77 -0.56 -27.31 -7.90
CA ALA A 77 -1.96 -26.99 -7.63
C ALA A 77 -2.13 -25.50 -7.32
N CYS A 78 -1.26 -24.96 -6.46
CA CYS A 78 -1.28 -23.54 -6.12
C CYS A 78 -0.88 -22.72 -7.34
N LYS A 79 0.15 -23.08 -8.11
CA LYS A 79 0.53 -22.36 -9.35
C LYS A 79 -0.62 -22.18 -10.35
N LYS A 80 -1.53 -23.16 -10.47
CA LYS A 80 -2.64 -23.14 -11.44
C LYS A 80 -3.93 -22.49 -10.92
N TYR A 81 -4.14 -22.44 -9.60
CA TYR A 81 -5.37 -21.91 -9.03
C TYR A 81 -5.39 -20.37 -9.08
N GLN A 82 -6.30 -19.81 -9.88
CA GLN A 82 -6.57 -18.38 -9.86
C GLN A 82 -7.30 -18.02 -8.57
N ASN A 83 -6.62 -17.25 -7.73
CA ASN A 83 -7.14 -16.77 -6.46
C ASN A 83 -7.19 -15.24 -6.49
N LYS A 84 -8.36 -14.64 -6.20
CA LYS A 84 -8.50 -13.18 -6.10
C LYS A 84 -7.43 -12.61 -5.14
N ALA A 85 -7.10 -13.30 -4.06
CA ALA A 85 -6.07 -12.87 -3.10
C ALA A 85 -4.66 -12.78 -3.71
N LYS A 86 -4.26 -13.67 -4.63
CA LYS A 86 -2.96 -13.58 -5.31
C LYS A 86 -2.84 -12.32 -6.15
N ARG A 87 -3.94 -11.91 -6.79
CA ARG A 87 -3.97 -10.66 -7.55
C ARG A 87 -3.78 -9.45 -6.62
N PHE A 88 -4.49 -9.39 -5.49
CA PHE A 88 -4.27 -8.30 -4.53
C PHE A 88 -2.86 -8.33 -3.92
N LEU A 89 -2.31 -9.52 -3.68
CA LEU A 89 -0.95 -9.68 -3.22
C LEU A 89 0.07 -9.17 -4.25
N SER A 90 -0.15 -9.41 -5.54
CA SER A 90 0.73 -8.85 -6.58
C SER A 90 0.76 -7.33 -6.58
N PHE A 91 -0.35 -6.65 -6.24
CA PHE A 91 -0.34 -5.20 -6.10
C PHE A 91 0.50 -4.75 -4.92
N VAL A 92 0.36 -5.41 -3.77
CA VAL A 92 1.20 -5.12 -2.59
C VAL A 92 2.69 -5.33 -2.90
N PHE A 93 3.05 -6.39 -3.61
CA PHE A 93 4.43 -6.62 -4.05
C PHE A 93 4.94 -5.50 -4.96
N CYS A 94 4.07 -4.94 -5.80
CA CYS A 94 4.37 -3.82 -6.68
C CYS A 94 4.25 -2.44 -6.03
N TYR A 95 4.14 -2.35 -4.70
CA TYR A 95 4.05 -1.07 -3.98
C TYR A 95 5.14 -0.07 -4.39
N ALA A 96 6.38 -0.55 -4.56
CA ALA A 96 7.52 0.27 -4.97
C ALA A 96 7.37 0.92 -6.36
N CYS A 97 6.49 0.38 -7.20
CA CYS A 97 6.24 0.87 -8.55
C CYS A 97 5.12 1.91 -8.61
N ASP A 98 4.35 2.09 -7.53
CA ASP A 98 3.24 3.04 -7.50
C ASP A 98 3.74 4.48 -7.65
N PRO A 99 3.30 5.24 -8.67
CA PRO A 99 3.68 6.64 -8.81
C PRO A 99 3.18 7.53 -7.66
N GLU A 100 2.19 7.09 -6.88
CA GLU A 100 1.73 7.82 -5.69
C GLU A 100 2.43 7.38 -4.39
N GLU A 101 3.45 6.51 -4.48
CA GLU A 101 4.22 6.02 -3.34
C GLU A 101 4.65 7.09 -2.32
N PRO A 102 5.18 8.26 -2.73
CA PRO A 102 5.57 9.30 -1.79
C PRO A 102 4.43 9.89 -0.94
N THR A 103 3.18 9.63 -1.32
CA THR A 103 1.99 10.12 -0.60
C THR A 103 1.54 9.16 0.49
N HIS A 104 1.89 7.88 0.38
CA HIS A 104 1.51 6.83 1.33
C HIS A 104 2.71 6.07 1.93
N PHE A 105 3.93 6.50 1.62
CA PHE A 105 5.15 6.16 2.35
C PHE A 105 5.59 7.35 3.21
N THR A 106 5.00 7.45 4.39
CA THR A 106 5.08 8.63 5.27
C THR A 106 5.26 8.20 6.72
N THR A 107 5.38 9.16 7.65
CA THR A 107 5.42 8.87 9.08
C THR A 107 4.15 8.11 9.53
N PRO A 108 4.24 7.23 10.54
CA PRO A 108 3.09 6.46 11.00
C PRO A 108 1.91 7.33 11.43
N LEU A 109 0.69 6.85 11.21
CA LEU A 109 -0.52 7.48 11.72
C LEU A 109 -0.75 7.05 13.16
N ASP A 110 -0.60 5.75 13.44
CA ASP A 110 -0.59 5.22 14.80
C ASP A 110 0.84 5.25 15.38
N THR A 111 1.26 6.41 15.87
CA THR A 111 2.58 6.60 16.51
C THR A 111 2.68 5.94 17.89
N GLN A 112 1.58 5.43 18.43
CA GLN A 112 1.60 4.64 19.66
C GLN A 112 2.03 3.21 19.35
N PHE A 113 1.52 2.64 18.26
CA PHE A 113 1.83 1.27 17.83
C PHE A 113 3.10 1.17 16.98
N PHE A 114 3.38 2.15 16.13
CA PHE A 114 4.56 2.19 15.27
C PHE A 114 5.57 3.25 15.72
N THR A 115 6.85 3.00 15.48
CA THR A 115 7.93 3.90 15.87
C THR A 115 7.89 5.21 15.07
N SER A 116 7.73 6.34 15.76
CA SER A 116 7.52 7.66 15.14
C SER A 116 8.74 8.22 14.39
N SER A 117 9.95 7.71 14.67
CA SER A 117 11.19 8.12 13.98
C SER A 117 11.37 7.47 12.62
N MET A 118 10.53 6.50 12.26
CA MET A 118 10.59 5.77 10.99
C MET A 118 9.41 6.14 10.10
N LYS A 119 9.54 5.85 8.80
CA LYS A 119 8.39 5.84 7.88
C LYS A 119 7.70 4.49 7.92
N THR A 120 6.42 4.47 7.58
CA THR A 120 5.64 3.24 7.37
C THR A 120 5.11 3.18 5.96
N VAL A 121 5.02 1.96 5.46
CA VAL A 121 4.29 1.63 4.22
C VAL A 121 2.81 1.56 4.56
N LYS A 122 1.98 2.41 3.98
CA LYS A 122 0.54 2.42 4.26
C LYS A 122 -0.20 1.59 3.22
N ILE A 123 -0.86 0.53 3.66
CA ILE A 123 -1.73 -0.30 2.82
C ILE A 123 -3.16 -0.12 3.30
N CYS A 124 -4.09 0.17 2.39
CA CYS A 124 -5.46 0.35 2.81
C CYS A 124 -6.07 -0.95 3.33
N ALA A 125 -6.92 -0.85 4.35
CA ALA A 125 -7.67 -1.98 4.89
C ALA A 125 -8.46 -2.71 3.80
N SER A 126 -9.02 -1.98 2.83
CA SER A 126 -9.73 -2.55 1.66
C SER A 126 -8.87 -3.51 0.81
N VAL A 127 -7.54 -3.31 0.76
CA VAL A 127 -6.57 -4.20 0.09
C VAL A 127 -6.11 -5.30 1.06
N ALA A 128 -5.71 -4.94 2.27
CA ALA A 128 -5.23 -5.88 3.29
C ALA A 128 -6.27 -6.98 3.58
N LEU A 129 -7.54 -6.61 3.72
CA LEU A 129 -8.63 -7.55 3.97
C LEU A 129 -8.85 -8.54 2.82
N LYS A 130 -8.35 -8.28 1.60
CA LYS A 130 -8.44 -9.18 0.43
C LYS A 130 -7.24 -10.12 0.29
N ILE A 131 -6.21 -9.95 1.12
CA ILE A 131 -4.99 -10.80 1.15
C ILE A 131 -4.79 -11.49 2.49
N LYS A 132 -5.86 -11.67 3.28
CA LYS A 132 -5.76 -12.38 4.56
C LYS A 132 -5.12 -13.77 4.36
N PRO A 133 -4.24 -14.22 5.28
CA PRO A 133 -3.59 -15.54 5.19
C PRO A 133 -4.56 -16.70 4.91
N LYS A 134 -5.76 -16.65 5.49
CA LYS A 134 -6.80 -17.67 5.28
C LYS A 134 -7.17 -17.91 3.80
N PHE A 135 -7.03 -16.90 2.94
CA PHE A 135 -7.36 -17.04 1.52
C PHE A 135 -6.31 -17.82 0.73
N PHE A 136 -5.16 -18.12 1.34
CA PHE A 136 -4.13 -18.95 0.74
C PHE A 136 -4.13 -20.38 1.31
N SER A 137 -5.04 -20.71 2.24
CA SER A 137 -5.04 -22.00 2.95
C SER A 137 -5.24 -23.21 2.05
N ASP A 138 -6.06 -23.06 1.00
CA ASP A 138 -6.40 -24.17 0.11
C ASP A 138 -5.24 -24.59 -0.78
N CYS A 139 -4.26 -23.70 -0.99
CA CYS A 139 -3.12 -23.98 -1.85
C CYS A 139 -1.75 -23.82 -1.19
N GLY A 140 -1.70 -23.26 0.02
CA GLY A 140 -0.48 -23.00 0.77
C GLY A 140 0.31 -21.81 0.23
N LEU A 141 1.44 -21.53 0.88
CA LEU A 141 2.50 -20.64 0.40
C LEU A 141 3.85 -21.33 0.63
N LEU A 142 4.88 -20.90 -0.10
CA LEU A 142 6.26 -21.26 0.21
C LEU A 142 6.88 -20.12 1.02
N LEU A 143 7.28 -20.42 2.24
CA LEU A 143 7.99 -19.47 3.08
C LEU A 143 9.49 -19.73 2.96
N PRO A 144 10.26 -18.87 2.28
CA PRO A 144 11.72 -18.95 2.28
C PRO A 144 12.25 -18.60 3.68
N GLU A 145 13.35 -19.21 4.11
CA GLU A 145 14.08 -18.72 5.29
C GLU A 145 14.61 -17.30 5.06
N ASN A 146 15.10 -17.03 3.85
CA ASN A 146 15.56 -15.73 3.41
C ASN A 146 15.25 -15.53 1.93
N ARG A 147 14.33 -14.61 1.61
CA ARG A 147 13.90 -14.38 0.23
C ARG A 147 14.95 -13.74 -0.68
N GLU A 148 16.04 -13.19 -0.12
CA GLU A 148 17.18 -12.68 -0.90
C GLU A 148 18.13 -13.80 -1.33
N SER A 149 18.01 -15.00 -0.75
CA SER A 149 18.86 -16.14 -1.08
C SER A 149 18.07 -17.20 -1.84
N ILE A 150 18.44 -17.39 -3.10
CA ILE A 150 17.90 -18.46 -3.98
C ILE A 150 18.18 -19.85 -3.39
N CYS A 151 19.23 -19.98 -2.59
CA CYS A 151 19.63 -21.23 -1.94
C CYS A 151 18.98 -21.44 -0.57
N SER A 152 18.12 -20.52 -0.11
CA SER A 152 17.43 -20.69 1.17
C SER A 152 16.43 -21.83 1.12
N SER A 153 16.27 -22.52 2.24
CA SER A 153 15.26 -23.57 2.36
C SER A 153 13.87 -22.93 2.22
N ASN A 154 13.02 -23.53 1.39
CA ASN A 154 11.62 -23.15 1.25
C ASN A 154 10.75 -24.14 1.99
N SER A 155 9.93 -23.65 2.92
CA SER A 155 8.99 -24.48 3.66
C SER A 155 7.56 -24.26 3.16
N PRO A 156 6.84 -25.30 2.72
CA PRO A 156 5.42 -25.16 2.44
C PRO A 156 4.68 -24.93 3.76
N ILE A 157 3.85 -23.89 3.79
CA ILE A 157 3.11 -23.49 4.99
C ILE A 157 1.61 -23.42 4.71
N VAL A 158 0.84 -23.55 5.78
CA VAL A 158 -0.58 -23.19 5.82
C VAL A 158 -0.68 -21.79 6.43
N PRO A 159 -0.90 -20.72 5.64
CA PRO A 159 -0.65 -19.35 6.09
C PRO A 159 -1.45 -18.92 7.33
N HIS A 160 -2.71 -19.34 7.44
CA HIS A 160 -3.54 -18.99 8.62
C HIS A 160 -3.11 -19.69 9.92
N LYS A 161 -2.20 -20.68 9.85
CA LYS A 161 -1.58 -21.31 11.02
C LYS A 161 -0.27 -20.63 11.43
N VAL A 162 0.38 -19.95 10.49
CA VAL A 162 1.60 -19.17 10.74
C VAL A 162 1.25 -17.77 11.27
N TRP A 163 0.27 -17.12 10.64
CA TRP A 163 -0.18 -15.78 11.02
C TRP A 163 -1.63 -15.81 11.47
N THR A 164 -1.84 -16.19 12.73
CA THR A 164 -3.17 -16.36 13.34
C THR A 164 -3.84 -15.02 13.70
N GLY A 165 -3.03 -13.98 13.94
CA GLY A 165 -3.48 -12.76 14.61
C GLY A 165 -3.52 -12.94 16.13
N CYS A 166 -3.74 -11.84 16.83
CA CYS A 166 -3.82 -11.76 18.28
C CYS A 166 -5.20 -11.32 18.76
N GLU A 167 -5.46 -11.54 20.04
CA GLU A 167 -6.59 -10.92 20.73
C GLU A 167 -6.24 -9.47 21.12
N ASP A 168 -7.26 -8.64 21.32
CA ASP A 168 -7.07 -7.30 21.85
C ASP A 168 -6.29 -7.36 23.16
N GLN A 169 -5.46 -6.34 23.40
CA GLN A 169 -4.58 -6.24 24.58
C GLN A 169 -3.37 -7.19 24.59
N GLN A 170 -3.20 -8.05 23.57
CA GLN A 170 -1.96 -8.80 23.41
C GLN A 170 -0.91 -7.99 22.64
N HIS A 171 0.36 -8.35 22.80
CA HIS A 171 1.49 -7.80 22.06
C HIS A 171 1.79 -8.66 20.84
N ILE A 172 2.09 -8.01 19.71
CA ILE A 172 2.61 -8.68 18.51
C ILE A 172 4.13 -8.76 18.61
N CYS A 173 4.64 -9.98 18.70
CA CYS A 173 6.06 -10.24 18.83
C CYS A 173 6.58 -11.04 17.64
N GLN A 174 7.88 -10.90 17.36
CA GLN A 174 8.61 -11.71 16.40
C GLN A 174 9.93 -12.14 17.02
N ASP A 175 10.17 -13.44 17.14
CA ASP A 175 11.50 -13.94 17.52
C ASP A 175 12.52 -13.61 16.43
N HIS A 176 13.49 -12.74 16.72
CA HIS A 176 14.48 -12.29 15.73
C HIS A 176 15.43 -13.41 15.26
N THR A 177 15.55 -14.51 16.00
CA THR A 177 16.39 -15.66 15.63
C THR A 177 15.69 -16.57 14.63
N THR A 178 14.39 -16.82 14.83
CA THR A 178 13.61 -17.74 13.99
C THR A 178 12.69 -17.02 12.99
N SER A 179 12.59 -15.70 13.12
CA SER A 179 11.61 -14.85 12.44
C SER A 179 10.15 -15.27 12.69
N THR A 180 9.87 -16.03 13.76
CA THR A 180 8.53 -16.55 14.06
C THR A 180 7.68 -15.48 14.72
N TRP A 181 6.49 -15.24 14.18
CA TRP A 181 5.50 -14.32 14.74
C TRP A 181 4.63 -15.02 15.79
N TYR A 182 4.33 -14.34 16.88
CA TYR A 182 3.46 -14.86 17.94
C TYR A 182 2.80 -13.74 18.74
N CYS A 183 1.77 -14.10 19.50
CA CYS A 183 1.07 -13.20 20.41
C CYS A 183 1.52 -13.43 21.84
N SER A 184 1.69 -12.35 22.60
CA SER A 184 2.10 -12.40 24.00
C SER A 184 1.14 -11.62 24.87
N ASN A 185 0.85 -12.12 26.07
CA ASN A 185 0.07 -11.39 27.09
C ASN A 185 0.93 -10.38 27.88
N SER A 186 2.23 -10.30 27.56
CA SER A 186 3.19 -9.37 28.14
C SER A 186 4.02 -8.72 27.05
N VAL A 187 4.71 -7.63 27.41
CA VAL A 187 5.73 -6.98 26.57
C VAL A 187 6.68 -8.00 25.92
N CYS A 188 6.98 -7.82 24.64
CA CYS A 188 7.88 -8.68 23.86
C CYS A 188 9.34 -8.55 24.33
N GLY A 189 9.76 -7.32 24.66
CA GLY A 189 11.16 -6.95 24.89
C GLY A 189 11.96 -6.77 23.59
N ALA A 190 13.10 -6.08 23.69
CA ALA A 190 13.87 -5.63 22.52
C ALA A 190 14.33 -6.73 21.55
N ALA A 191 14.50 -7.97 22.02
CA ALA A 191 14.87 -9.11 21.17
C ALA A 191 13.70 -9.69 20.38
N HIS A 192 12.47 -9.27 20.70
CA HIS A 192 11.25 -9.81 20.11
C HIS A 192 10.26 -8.74 19.60
N THR A 193 10.54 -7.45 19.82
CA THR A 193 9.75 -6.35 19.22
C THR A 193 10.16 -6.18 17.77
N PRO A 194 9.26 -6.38 16.79
CA PRO A 194 9.59 -6.25 15.38
C PRO A 194 10.09 -4.84 15.01
N ILE A 195 10.95 -4.75 14.01
CA ILE A 195 11.50 -3.46 13.54
C ILE A 195 10.37 -2.53 13.10
N GLY A 196 10.36 -1.30 13.63
CA GLY A 196 9.36 -0.28 13.35
C GLY A 196 8.10 -0.35 14.22
N PHE A 197 8.04 -1.29 15.17
CA PHE A 197 6.94 -1.43 16.13
C PHE A 197 7.35 -0.89 17.50
N ASN A 198 6.39 -0.35 18.24
CA ASN A 198 6.53 -0.13 19.67
C ASN A 198 5.95 -1.35 20.41
N ASP A 199 6.53 -1.68 21.56
CA ASP A 199 6.09 -2.82 22.38
C ASP A 199 4.83 -2.47 23.19
N VAL A 200 3.71 -2.32 22.49
CA VAL A 200 2.42 -1.94 23.05
C VAL A 200 1.33 -2.95 22.66
N PRO A 201 0.25 -3.05 23.44
CA PRO A 201 -0.85 -3.93 23.09
C PRO A 201 -1.53 -3.53 21.77
N CYS A 202 -1.91 -4.52 20.98
CA CYS A 202 -2.63 -4.33 19.74
C CYS A 202 -4.13 -4.06 19.95
N ASN A 203 -4.78 -3.55 18.91
CA ASN A 203 -6.21 -3.24 18.85
C ASN A 203 -6.82 -3.65 17.50
N THR A 204 -7.80 -4.55 17.54
CA THR A 204 -8.51 -5.09 16.36
C THR A 204 -9.23 -3.99 15.58
N SER A 205 -9.78 -2.97 16.26
CA SER A 205 -10.47 -1.86 15.58
C SER A 205 -9.54 -1.01 14.73
N ARG A 206 -8.22 -1.11 14.95
CA ARG A 206 -7.17 -0.44 14.17
C ARG A 206 -6.39 -1.38 13.26
N HIS A 207 -6.86 -2.61 13.07
CA HIS A 207 -6.16 -3.65 12.30
C HIS A 207 -4.75 -3.99 12.82
N THR A 208 -4.43 -3.62 14.06
CA THR A 208 -3.10 -3.90 14.63
C THR A 208 -3.02 -5.28 15.28
N CYS A 209 -4.12 -6.00 15.50
CA CYS A 209 -4.12 -7.40 15.97
C CYS A 209 -4.30 -8.43 14.85
N ASP A 210 -4.63 -8.00 13.63
CA ASP A 210 -5.01 -8.89 12.55
C ASP A 210 -3.83 -9.76 12.09
N GLY A 211 -4.05 -11.05 11.82
CA GLY A 211 -3.00 -11.92 11.25
C GLY A 211 -2.48 -11.44 9.90
N VAL A 212 -3.26 -10.64 9.17
CA VAL A 212 -2.77 -9.99 7.94
C VAL A 212 -1.70 -8.93 8.20
N LEU A 213 -1.69 -8.29 9.38
CA LEU A 213 -0.63 -7.35 9.75
C LEU A 213 0.71 -8.08 9.87
N MET A 214 0.72 -9.22 10.57
CA MET A 214 1.94 -10.06 10.70
C MET A 214 2.40 -10.53 9.32
N PHE A 215 1.47 -11.00 8.48
CA PHE A 215 1.77 -11.45 7.12
C PHE A 215 2.37 -10.33 6.25
N LEU A 216 1.86 -9.11 6.38
CA LEU A 216 2.36 -7.91 5.69
C LEU A 216 3.67 -7.38 6.27
N ASN A 217 4.05 -7.78 7.48
CA ASN A 217 5.29 -7.33 8.12
C ASN A 217 6.38 -8.41 8.18
N ASP A 218 6.08 -9.65 7.80
CA ASP A 218 7.07 -10.71 7.64
C ASP A 218 7.83 -10.53 6.31
N ASN A 219 9.13 -10.25 6.41
CA ASN A 219 10.01 -10.06 5.25
C ASN A 219 10.06 -11.29 4.34
N ARG A 220 9.73 -12.49 4.83
CA ARG A 220 9.69 -13.71 4.02
C ARG A 220 8.38 -13.86 3.26
N ALA A 221 7.39 -13.01 3.52
CA ALA A 221 6.01 -13.17 3.09
C ALA A 221 5.49 -11.95 2.31
N ALA A 222 4.35 -11.37 2.70
CA ALA A 222 3.63 -10.37 1.91
C ALA A 222 4.21 -8.95 1.97
N LYS A 223 5.22 -8.73 2.79
CA LYS A 223 5.86 -7.41 2.91
C LYS A 223 6.46 -6.99 1.56
N PRO A 224 6.26 -5.73 1.10
CA PRO A 224 6.86 -5.27 -0.15
C PRO A 224 8.39 -5.47 -0.17
N PRO A 225 8.96 -6.10 -1.22
CA PRO A 225 10.39 -6.39 -1.34
C PRO A 225 11.32 -5.22 -1.06
N ASN A 226 11.03 -4.05 -1.62
CA ASN A 226 11.92 -2.89 -1.52
C ASN A 226 11.74 -2.07 -0.23
N TYR A 227 10.92 -2.54 0.72
CA TYR A 227 10.58 -1.83 1.96
C TYR A 227 10.69 -2.71 3.20
N GLU A 228 11.59 -3.69 3.19
CA GLU A 228 11.79 -4.62 4.32
C GLU A 228 12.16 -3.97 5.64
N GLU A 229 12.83 -2.83 5.58
CA GLU A 229 13.29 -2.10 6.74
C GLU A 229 12.18 -1.29 7.43
N TYR A 230 11.02 -1.14 6.77
CA TYR A 230 9.92 -0.31 7.24
C TYR A 230 8.74 -1.17 7.69
N ALA A 231 8.04 -0.75 8.74
CA ALA A 231 6.80 -1.40 9.12
C ALA A 231 5.70 -1.09 8.10
N VAL A 232 4.80 -2.05 7.90
CA VAL A 232 3.58 -1.91 7.12
C VAL A 232 2.42 -1.61 8.06
N GLU A 233 1.78 -0.47 7.84
CA GLU A 233 0.62 0.03 8.56
C GLU A 233 -0.65 -0.21 7.73
N ILE A 234 -1.66 -0.85 8.33
CA ILE A 234 -2.96 -1.04 7.69
C ILE A 234 -3.84 0.17 8.02
N VAL A 235 -4.26 0.91 7.00
CA VAL A 235 -5.01 2.15 7.16
C VAL A 235 -6.46 1.96 6.75
N ASP A 236 -7.40 2.14 7.69
CA ASP A 236 -8.80 2.40 7.36
C ASP A 236 -8.95 3.91 7.10
N GLU A 237 -9.08 4.26 5.82
CA GLU A 237 -9.18 5.67 5.41
C GLU A 237 -10.37 6.39 6.03
N GLN A 238 -11.50 5.70 6.23
CA GLN A 238 -12.72 6.30 6.76
C GLN A 238 -12.57 6.57 8.26
N LEU A 239 -12.04 5.59 9.00
CA LEU A 239 -11.73 5.77 10.41
C LEU A 239 -10.69 6.87 10.61
N CYS A 240 -9.62 6.86 9.81
CA CYS A 240 -8.55 7.84 9.88
C CYS A 240 -9.05 9.27 9.60
N LYS A 241 -9.86 9.48 8.56
CA LYS A 241 -10.46 10.79 8.27
C LYS A 241 -11.41 11.24 9.37
N LYS A 242 -12.15 10.32 9.98
CA LYS A 242 -13.02 10.64 11.12
C LYS A 242 -12.22 11.08 12.35
N GLU A 243 -11.07 10.47 12.61
CA GLU A 243 -10.22 10.80 13.78
C GLU A 243 -9.43 12.11 13.58
N LEU A 244 -8.88 12.35 12.38
CA LEU A 244 -8.07 13.55 12.07
C LEU A 244 -8.89 14.73 11.55
N GLY A 245 -10.15 14.52 11.16
CA GLY A 245 -10.95 15.48 10.41
C GLY A 245 -10.69 15.42 8.90
N GLU A 246 -11.67 15.87 8.10
CA GLU A 246 -11.67 15.71 6.63
C GLU A 246 -10.47 16.37 5.93
N GLU A 247 -10.06 17.56 6.38
CA GLU A 247 -8.98 18.34 5.76
C GLU A 247 -7.62 17.66 5.97
N GLU A 248 -7.25 17.41 7.22
CA GLU A 248 -5.99 16.72 7.56
C GLU A 248 -6.00 15.26 7.07
N GLY A 249 -7.13 14.58 7.21
CA GLY A 249 -7.31 13.21 6.80
C GLY A 249 -7.16 13.01 5.29
N SER A 250 -7.59 13.96 4.47
CA SER A 250 -7.42 13.89 3.00
C SER A 250 -5.95 13.91 2.56
N MET A 251 -5.05 14.45 3.40
CA MET A 251 -3.61 14.48 3.13
C MET A 251 -2.88 13.30 3.77
N ARG A 252 -3.23 12.95 5.01
CA ARG A 252 -2.48 11.98 5.83
C ARG A 252 -2.98 10.55 5.72
N CYS A 253 -4.28 10.34 5.52
CA CYS A 253 -4.88 9.02 5.48
C CYS A 253 -4.72 8.30 4.13
N LYS A 254 -3.93 8.86 3.21
CA LYS A 254 -3.64 8.21 1.93
C LYS A 254 -2.89 6.91 2.18
N CYS A 255 -3.37 5.84 1.57
CA CYS A 255 -2.77 4.53 1.62
C CYS A 255 -2.78 3.91 0.22
N PHE A 256 -1.96 2.89 0.03
CA PHE A 256 -1.90 2.15 -1.21
C PHE A 256 -3.25 1.49 -1.51
N LEU A 257 -3.89 2.00 -2.55
CA LEU A 257 -5.13 1.49 -3.11
C LEU A 257 -4.84 0.76 -4.39
N HIS A 258 -5.63 -0.28 -4.68
CA HIS A 258 -5.61 -0.83 -6.02
C HIS A 258 -6.40 0.08 -6.98
N ALA A 259 -5.75 0.49 -8.08
CA ALA A 259 -6.36 1.32 -9.12
C ALA A 259 -7.70 0.76 -9.67
N CYS A 260 -7.96 -0.56 -9.62
CA CYS A 260 -9.29 -1.02 -10.04
C CYS A 260 -10.40 -0.71 -9.02
N ASP A 261 -10.14 -0.46 -7.74
CA ASP A 261 -11.21 -0.08 -6.81
C ASP A 261 -11.65 1.38 -7.07
N SER A 262 -10.71 2.28 -7.41
CA SER A 262 -11.02 3.66 -7.84
C SER A 262 -11.61 3.73 -9.26
N ILE A 263 -11.17 2.85 -10.18
CA ILE A 263 -11.65 2.80 -11.57
C ILE A 263 -12.92 1.96 -11.76
N CYS A 264 -13.16 0.93 -10.95
CA CYS A 264 -14.39 0.11 -11.03
C CYS A 264 -15.55 0.73 -10.24
N SER A 265 -15.28 1.46 -9.16
CA SER A 265 -16.33 2.21 -8.45
C SER A 265 -16.90 3.37 -9.29
N SER A 266 -16.12 3.87 -10.26
CA SER A 266 -16.53 4.91 -11.21
C SER A 266 -17.19 4.40 -12.50
N ARG A 267 -17.41 3.08 -12.67
CA ARG A 267 -18.20 2.53 -13.80
C ARG A 267 -19.70 2.62 -13.58
N LEU A 268 -20.20 3.83 -13.44
CA LEU A 268 -21.55 4.11 -13.92
C LEU A 268 -21.51 4.18 -15.46
N ILE A 269 -21.71 3.04 -16.12
CA ILE A 269 -21.83 3.01 -17.58
C ILE A 269 -23.18 3.60 -17.96
N ARG A 270 -23.19 4.82 -18.49
CA ARG A 270 -24.38 5.47 -19.06
C ARG A 270 -24.77 4.74 -20.37
N LYS A 271 -25.55 3.66 -20.29
CA LYS A 271 -26.27 3.09 -21.45
C LYS A 271 -27.67 3.71 -21.53
N ARG A 272 -27.90 4.55 -22.55
CA ARG A 272 -29.22 5.09 -22.94
C ARG A 272 -30.05 5.62 -21.76
N SER A 273 -29.55 6.66 -21.09
CA SER A 273 -30.31 7.48 -20.13
C SER A 273 -30.84 6.79 -18.87
N LYS A 274 -30.37 5.58 -18.52
CA LYS A 274 -30.69 4.92 -17.25
C LYS A 274 -29.43 4.40 -16.57
N TRP A 275 -29.28 4.72 -15.29
CA TRP A 275 -28.25 4.14 -14.44
C TRP A 275 -28.70 2.72 -14.05
N ILE A 276 -27.83 1.73 -14.22
CA ILE A 276 -28.08 0.34 -13.81
C ILE A 276 -26.96 -0.02 -12.83
N LEU A 277 -27.33 -0.36 -11.59
CA LEU A 277 -26.45 -1.00 -10.63
C LEU A 277 -26.25 -2.45 -11.07
N LEU A 278 -25.01 -2.84 -11.33
CA LEU A 278 -24.66 -4.25 -11.50
C LEU A 278 -24.38 -4.84 -10.10
N PRO A 279 -24.92 -6.02 -9.78
CA PRO A 279 -24.57 -6.71 -8.56
C PRO A 279 -23.12 -7.20 -8.60
N ASP A 280 -22.47 -7.17 -7.43
CA ASP A 280 -21.12 -7.69 -7.21
C ASP A 280 -21.05 -9.20 -7.54
N PHE A 281 -20.04 -9.61 -8.32
CA PHE A 281 -19.71 -11.00 -8.66
C PHE A 281 -18.34 -11.42 -8.06
#